data_AF-A0AAV0WVE8-F1
#
_entry.id   AF-A0AAV0WVE8-F1
#
_cell.length_a   1.000
_cell.length_b   1.000
_cell.length_c   1.000
_cell.angle_alpha   90.00
_cell.angle_beta   90.00
_cell.angle_gamma   90.00
#
_symmetry.space_group_name_H-M   'P 1'
#
loop_
_entity.id
_entity.type
_entity.pdbx_description
1 polymer ?
#
loop_
_entity_poly.entity_id
_entity_poly.type
_entity_poly.pdbx_seq_one_letter_code
_entity_poly.pdbx_strand_id
1 'polypeptide(L)'
;MHGLIYSQLIGDVDSSVLKRLRIAKPYGSDIMIKKIESIRFRKNETGIISYEEKLARLKTDVINGPNHVFRDHDNCSKYFCQGKKKDEQNHVLDLKRLGLWDDICRRRRRRLFSTPTNRSTKNTSAGPDEEYGNVVNDHDPLSNLTDTEYSQLETAFLNKLKLTENEIWSLEDRTKRQHQCDEWHLERKKRLTASYFGKLCKLRESTSRVNIVNEMLFGTFKGNAATRYGIEHEMIAIEQLENKINKKIVPSGLIVDLNQPFLAASPDGLIGSDSLVEIKCPASAKDMTPEEGINRFLFEKIKRDDSFWNDKMATQLTTFYMDFLLKQLIKDEY
;
A
#
# COMPACT_ATOMS: atom_id res chain seq x y z
N MET A 1 7.73 -36.87 -13.15
CA MET A 1 8.15 -35.47 -12.92
C MET A 1 7.16 -34.55 -13.65
N HIS A 2 5.88 -34.58 -13.25
CA HIS A 2 4.80 -33.80 -13.88
C HIS A 2 4.52 -32.55 -13.04
N GLY A 3 4.58 -31.37 -13.66
CA GLY A 3 4.23 -30.10 -13.01
C GLY A 3 5.37 -29.08 -12.93
N LEU A 4 6.60 -29.42 -13.34
CA LEU A 4 7.66 -28.43 -13.49
C LEU A 4 7.68 -27.82 -14.88
N ILE A 5 7.35 -26.54 -14.96
CA ILE A 5 7.43 -25.79 -16.22
C ILE A 5 8.83 -25.18 -16.41
N TYR A 6 9.59 -24.87 -15.33
CA TYR A 6 10.81 -24.07 -15.43
C TYR A 6 11.99 -24.59 -14.58
N SER A 7 13.11 -24.95 -15.21
CA SER A 7 14.40 -25.16 -14.54
C SER A 7 15.30 -23.92 -14.55
N GLN A 8 15.00 -22.95 -15.44
CA GLN A 8 15.75 -21.71 -15.65
C GLN A 8 14.75 -20.62 -16.04
N LEU A 9 14.83 -19.44 -15.41
CA LEU A 9 13.87 -18.34 -15.61
C LEU A 9 14.64 -17.13 -16.13
N ILE A 10 14.25 -16.61 -17.29
CA ILE A 10 14.85 -15.40 -17.87
C ILE A 10 14.11 -14.19 -17.33
N GLY A 11 14.82 -13.34 -16.62
CA GLY A 11 14.32 -12.03 -16.22
C GLY A 11 15.31 -11.36 -15.29
N ASP A 12 15.42 -10.03 -15.42
CA ASP A 12 15.97 -9.22 -14.34
C ASP A 12 14.92 -9.10 -13.24
N VAL A 13 14.60 -10.25 -12.65
CA VAL A 13 13.62 -10.34 -11.59
C VAL A 13 14.25 -9.70 -10.37
N ASP A 14 13.52 -8.76 -9.76
CA ASP A 14 13.91 -8.14 -8.50
C ASP A 14 14.40 -9.21 -7.51
N SER A 15 15.54 -8.95 -6.87
CA SER A 15 16.13 -9.79 -5.82
C SER A 15 15.11 -10.18 -4.75
N SER A 16 14.07 -9.36 -4.53
CA SER A 16 12.94 -9.65 -3.64
C SER A 16 12.11 -10.88 -4.09
N VAL A 17 11.91 -11.07 -5.40
CA VAL A 17 11.17 -12.22 -5.96
C VAL A 17 12.02 -13.48 -5.94
N LEU A 18 13.32 -13.38 -6.25
CA LEU A 18 14.24 -14.52 -6.11
C LEU A 18 14.30 -15.01 -4.66
N LYS A 19 14.30 -14.08 -3.70
CA LYS A 19 14.22 -14.38 -2.26
C LYS A 19 12.91 -15.09 -1.92
N ARG A 20 11.76 -14.62 -2.43
CA ARG A 20 10.45 -15.28 -2.24
C ARG A 20 10.42 -16.69 -2.84
N LEU A 21 10.97 -16.89 -4.04
CA LEU A 21 11.03 -18.20 -4.69
C LEU A 21 11.92 -19.19 -3.92
N ARG A 22 13.05 -18.73 -3.38
CA ARG A 22 13.94 -19.54 -2.52
C ARG A 22 13.33 -19.91 -1.19
N ILE A 23 12.51 -19.03 -0.60
CA ILE A 23 11.78 -19.27 0.65
C ILE A 23 10.61 -20.21 0.43
N ALA A 24 9.77 -19.92 -0.56
CA ALA A 24 8.56 -20.68 -0.81
C ALA A 24 8.81 -22.09 -1.34
N LYS A 25 9.98 -22.33 -1.99
CA LYS A 25 10.35 -23.59 -2.66
C LYS A 25 9.16 -24.30 -3.33
N PRO A 26 8.35 -23.59 -4.14
CA PRO A 26 7.08 -24.12 -4.65
C PRO A 26 7.26 -25.33 -5.59
N TYR A 27 8.49 -25.62 -5.99
CA TYR A 27 8.87 -26.71 -6.89
C TYR A 27 9.69 -27.80 -6.19
N GLY A 28 9.82 -27.78 -4.86
CA GLY A 28 10.60 -28.76 -4.09
C GLY A 28 12.06 -28.33 -3.82
N SER A 29 12.76 -29.10 -2.98
CA SER A 29 14.14 -28.83 -2.55
C SER A 29 15.19 -29.10 -3.62
N ASP A 30 14.89 -29.98 -4.56
CA ASP A 30 15.88 -30.56 -5.48
C ASP A 30 16.05 -29.70 -6.75
N ILE A 31 15.37 -28.53 -6.78
CA ILE A 31 15.20 -27.72 -7.97
C ILE A 31 15.87 -26.37 -7.79
N MET A 32 16.98 -26.21 -8.50
CA MET A 32 17.81 -25.02 -8.43
C MET A 32 17.34 -23.94 -9.41
N ILE A 33 16.70 -22.90 -8.87
CA ILE A 33 16.32 -21.70 -9.63
C ILE A 33 17.54 -20.79 -9.81
N LYS A 34 17.96 -20.58 -11.06
CA LYS A 34 19.05 -19.66 -11.42
C LYS A 34 18.49 -18.32 -11.92
N LYS A 35 19.04 -17.21 -11.40
CA LYS A 35 18.81 -15.85 -11.93
C LYS A 35 19.74 -15.63 -13.12
N ILE A 36 19.21 -15.12 -14.22
CA ILE A 36 19.99 -14.75 -15.41
C ILE A 36 19.82 -13.25 -15.64
N GLU A 37 20.92 -12.49 -15.51
CA GLU A 37 20.92 -11.03 -15.59
C GLU A 37 21.20 -10.54 -17.02
N SER A 38 20.16 -10.54 -17.88
CA SER A 38 20.27 -10.16 -19.29
C SER A 38 20.83 -8.74 -19.51
N ILE A 39 20.46 -7.78 -18.66
CA ILE A 39 21.00 -6.40 -18.71
C ILE A 39 22.50 -6.38 -18.43
N ARG A 40 22.95 -7.10 -17.39
CA ARG A 40 24.37 -7.17 -17.01
C ARG A 40 25.19 -7.85 -18.10
N PHE A 41 24.67 -8.94 -18.67
CA PHE A 41 25.31 -9.63 -19.78
C PHE A 41 25.50 -8.71 -20.99
N ARG A 42 24.43 -8.04 -21.46
CA ARG A 42 24.49 -7.15 -22.63
C ARG A 42 25.35 -5.91 -22.41
N LYS A 43 25.36 -5.35 -21.19
CA LYS A 43 26.27 -4.25 -20.81
C LYS A 43 27.74 -4.67 -20.93
N ASN A 44 28.07 -5.86 -20.43
CA ASN A 44 29.43 -6.37 -20.36
C ASN A 44 29.87 -7.15 -21.62
N GLU A 45 29.06 -7.20 -22.67
CA GLU A 45 29.39 -7.87 -23.93
C GLU A 45 30.62 -7.17 -24.55
N THR A 46 31.72 -7.91 -24.66
CA THR A 46 33.01 -7.45 -25.18
C THR A 46 33.03 -7.56 -26.71
N GLY A 47 33.38 -6.48 -27.39
CA GLY A 47 33.41 -6.37 -28.85
C GLY A 47 33.10 -4.93 -29.29
N ILE A 48 33.41 -4.60 -30.54
CA ILE A 48 33.02 -3.31 -31.16
C ILE A 48 31.52 -3.40 -31.52
N ILE A 49 30.68 -3.39 -30.48
CA ILE A 49 29.22 -3.44 -30.61
C ILE A 49 28.69 -2.14 -30.04
N SER A 50 27.93 -1.40 -30.83
CA SER A 50 27.39 -0.10 -30.43
C SER A 50 26.38 -0.25 -29.28
N TYR A 51 26.15 0.84 -28.55
CA TYR A 51 25.14 0.86 -27.49
C TYR A 51 23.73 0.56 -28.03
N GLU A 52 23.39 1.10 -29.20
CA GLU A 52 22.11 0.86 -29.87
C GLU A 52 21.94 -0.62 -30.24
N GLU A 53 23.01 -1.26 -30.71
CA GLU A 53 22.98 -2.68 -31.07
C GLU A 53 22.85 -3.56 -29.81
N LYS A 54 23.53 -3.21 -28.70
CA LYS A 54 23.35 -3.86 -27.40
C LYS A 54 21.91 -3.73 -26.89
N LEU A 55 21.29 -2.56 -27.05
CA LEU A 55 19.87 -2.33 -26.72
C LEU A 55 18.93 -3.15 -27.60
N ALA A 56 19.19 -3.23 -28.91
CA ALA A 56 18.38 -4.04 -29.84
C ALA A 56 18.46 -5.53 -29.51
N ARG A 57 19.65 -6.04 -29.17
CA ARG A 57 19.86 -7.42 -28.73
C ARG A 57 19.17 -7.71 -27.40
N LEU A 58 19.26 -6.80 -26.43
CA LEU A 58 18.52 -6.90 -25.17
C LEU A 58 17.01 -6.93 -25.41
N LYS A 59 16.49 -6.03 -26.26
CA LYS A 59 15.08 -5.97 -26.65
C LYS A 59 14.62 -7.31 -27.23
N THR A 60 15.45 -7.93 -28.07
CA THR A 60 15.20 -9.25 -28.65
C THR A 60 15.14 -10.34 -27.58
N ASP A 61 16.09 -10.36 -26.63
CA ASP A 61 16.08 -11.34 -25.52
C ASP A 61 14.79 -11.25 -24.70
N VAL A 62 14.36 -10.04 -24.33
CA VAL A 62 13.14 -9.84 -23.53
C VAL A 62 11.88 -10.19 -24.34
N ILE A 63 11.88 -9.85 -25.64
CA ILE A 63 10.78 -10.22 -26.55
C ILE A 63 10.70 -11.74 -26.74
N ASN A 64 11.82 -12.45 -26.67
CA ASN A 64 11.84 -13.90 -26.83
C ASN A 64 11.55 -14.66 -25.53
N GLY A 65 11.51 -13.98 -24.38
CA GLY A 65 11.28 -14.60 -23.07
C GLY A 65 10.10 -15.59 -23.03
N PRO A 66 8.88 -15.23 -23.47
CA PRO A 66 7.75 -16.16 -23.52
C PRO A 66 7.95 -17.35 -24.46
N ASN A 67 8.58 -17.17 -25.63
CA ASN A 67 8.89 -18.31 -26.51
C ASN A 67 9.76 -19.30 -25.76
N HIS A 68 10.84 -18.82 -25.12
CA HIS A 68 11.70 -19.66 -24.29
C HIS A 68 10.93 -20.36 -23.16
N VAL A 69 10.09 -19.62 -22.44
CA VAL A 69 9.22 -20.13 -21.36
C VAL A 69 8.28 -21.24 -21.83
N PHE A 70 7.75 -21.13 -23.05
CA PHE A 70 6.84 -22.10 -23.66
C PHE A 70 7.54 -23.06 -24.63
N ARG A 71 8.86 -23.27 -24.44
CA ARG A 71 9.70 -24.29 -25.11
C ARG A 71 9.89 -24.10 -26.61
N ASP A 72 9.82 -22.84 -27.04
CA ASP A 72 10.28 -22.40 -28.35
C ASP A 72 11.65 -21.74 -28.21
N HIS A 73 12.67 -22.41 -28.73
CA HIS A 73 14.07 -22.04 -28.53
C HIS A 73 14.71 -21.39 -29.76
N ASP A 74 13.96 -21.18 -30.84
CA ASP A 74 14.50 -20.80 -32.15
C ASP A 74 15.26 -19.47 -32.12
N ASN A 75 14.83 -18.54 -31.27
CA ASN A 75 15.42 -17.20 -31.14
C ASN A 75 16.14 -16.98 -29.80
N CYS A 76 16.54 -18.05 -29.11
CA CYS A 76 17.22 -17.91 -27.82
C CYS A 76 18.72 -17.62 -27.96
N SER A 77 19.25 -16.73 -27.12
CA SER A 77 20.69 -16.51 -27.04
C SER A 77 21.38 -17.61 -26.20
N LYS A 78 22.60 -17.99 -26.61
CA LYS A 78 23.39 -19.07 -25.99
C LYS A 78 23.75 -18.83 -24.51
N TYR A 79 23.79 -17.57 -24.06
CA TYR A 79 24.17 -17.23 -22.69
C TYR A 79 23.12 -17.66 -21.65
N PHE A 80 21.88 -17.87 -22.07
CA PHE A 80 20.79 -18.27 -21.18
C PHE A 80 20.06 -19.55 -21.61
N CYS A 81 20.24 -19.97 -22.86
CA CYS A 81 19.57 -21.14 -23.41
C CYS A 81 20.61 -22.10 -23.99
N GLN A 82 20.54 -23.36 -23.57
CA GLN A 82 21.37 -24.45 -24.10
C GLN A 82 20.74 -25.14 -25.32
N GLY A 83 19.59 -24.62 -25.79
CA GLY A 83 18.81 -25.21 -26.88
C GLY A 83 17.78 -26.22 -26.39
N LYS A 84 17.13 -26.86 -27.36
CA LYS A 84 16.05 -27.83 -27.15
C LYS A 84 16.56 -29.11 -26.50
N LYS A 85 15.88 -29.58 -25.45
CA LYS A 85 16.17 -30.87 -24.80
C LYS A 85 15.53 -32.04 -25.56
N LYS A 86 16.08 -33.25 -25.36
CA LYS A 86 15.52 -34.49 -25.93
C LYS A 86 14.07 -34.65 -25.42
N ASP A 87 13.15 -34.90 -26.34
CA ASP A 87 11.70 -35.07 -26.09
C ASP A 87 10.95 -33.82 -25.60
N GLU A 88 11.51 -32.62 -25.78
CA GLU A 88 10.87 -31.36 -25.42
C GLU A 88 9.87 -30.90 -26.49
N GLN A 89 8.59 -30.76 -26.10
CA GLN A 89 7.51 -30.30 -26.99
C GLN A 89 7.34 -28.78 -26.89
N ASN A 90 7.21 -28.12 -28.05
CA ASN A 90 6.93 -26.69 -28.15
C ASN A 90 5.43 -26.43 -27.88
N HIS A 91 5.12 -25.63 -26.85
CA HIS A 91 3.74 -25.33 -26.44
C HIS A 91 3.21 -24.00 -27.00
N VAL A 92 4.04 -23.21 -27.69
CA VAL A 92 3.63 -21.95 -28.33
C VAL A 92 2.55 -22.20 -29.38
N LEU A 93 2.67 -23.29 -30.14
CA LEU A 93 1.68 -23.64 -31.18
C LEU A 93 0.31 -23.97 -30.56
N ASP A 94 0.29 -24.70 -29.44
CA ASP A 94 -0.94 -25.00 -28.71
C ASP A 94 -1.59 -23.72 -28.16
N LEU A 95 -0.79 -22.81 -27.60
CA LEU A 95 -1.27 -21.53 -27.07
C LEU A 95 -1.83 -20.61 -28.17
N LYS A 96 -1.23 -20.64 -29.37
CA LYS A 96 -1.76 -19.93 -30.54
C LYS A 96 -3.11 -20.49 -30.96
N ARG A 97 -3.23 -21.82 -31.04
CA ARG A 97 -4.50 -22.49 -31.38
C ARG A 97 -5.61 -22.19 -30.36
N LEU A 98 -5.26 -22.08 -29.08
CA LEU A 98 -6.20 -21.75 -27.99
C LEU A 98 -6.49 -20.24 -27.86
N GLY A 99 -5.90 -19.38 -28.71
CA GLY A 99 -6.08 -17.93 -28.66
C GLY A 99 -5.42 -17.23 -27.45
N LEU A 100 -4.71 -17.96 -26.60
CA LEU A 100 -4.07 -17.44 -25.38
C LEU A 100 -2.73 -16.72 -25.67
N TRP A 101 -2.12 -17.02 -26.81
CA TRP A 101 -0.79 -16.51 -27.16
C TRP A 101 -0.75 -14.98 -27.30
N ASP A 102 -1.77 -14.40 -27.92
CA ASP A 102 -1.83 -12.96 -28.15
C ASP A 102 -1.99 -12.18 -26.86
N ASP A 103 -2.76 -12.70 -25.90
CA ASP A 103 -2.90 -12.08 -24.58
C ASP A 103 -1.60 -12.10 -23.77
N ILE A 104 -0.84 -13.20 -23.85
CA ILE A 104 0.49 -13.31 -23.24
C ILE A 104 1.43 -12.26 -23.86
N CYS A 105 1.44 -12.14 -25.19
CA CYS A 105 2.26 -11.17 -25.90
C CYS A 105 1.84 -9.72 -25.61
N ARG A 106 0.52 -9.45 -25.54
CA ARG A 106 -0.07 -8.12 -25.35
C ARG A 106 0.15 -7.59 -23.93
N ARG A 107 -0.09 -8.41 -22.90
CA ARG A 107 0.19 -8.06 -21.49
C ARG A 107 1.68 -7.74 -21.28
N ARG A 108 2.57 -8.39 -22.03
CA ARG A 108 4.00 -8.12 -22.01
C ARG A 108 4.38 -6.82 -22.71
N ARG A 109 3.91 -6.57 -23.94
CA ARG A 109 4.23 -5.32 -24.69
C ARG A 109 3.77 -4.07 -23.93
N ARG A 110 2.59 -4.12 -23.29
CA ARG A 110 2.08 -3.03 -22.42
C ARG A 110 2.94 -2.73 -21.18
N ARG A 111 3.87 -3.62 -20.81
CA ARG A 111 4.79 -3.44 -19.68
C ARG A 111 6.23 -3.13 -20.09
N LEU A 112 6.63 -3.47 -21.32
CA LEU A 112 8.02 -3.34 -21.79
C LEU A 112 8.25 -2.17 -22.76
N PHE A 113 7.22 -1.75 -23.50
CA PHE A 113 7.34 -0.72 -24.54
C PHE A 113 6.27 0.37 -24.40
N SER A 114 5.73 0.55 -23.20
CA SER A 114 5.01 1.76 -22.85
C SER A 114 5.95 2.93 -23.11
N THR A 115 5.56 3.87 -23.96
CA THR A 115 6.26 5.14 -24.12
C THR A 115 6.43 5.77 -22.74
N PRO A 116 7.64 6.25 -22.39
CA PRO A 116 7.91 6.71 -21.05
C PRO A 116 7.13 7.99 -20.78
N THR A 117 6.03 7.89 -20.05
CA THR A 117 5.56 9.02 -19.24
C THR A 117 6.44 9.02 -18.00
N ASN A 118 7.20 10.10 -17.84
CA ASN A 118 8.34 10.26 -16.94
C ASN A 118 8.10 9.68 -15.52
N ARG A 119 8.60 8.47 -15.28
CA ARG A 119 8.89 7.97 -13.93
C ARG A 119 10.33 8.28 -13.60
N SER A 120 10.57 9.44 -13.00
CA SER A 120 11.82 9.73 -12.31
C SER A 120 11.90 8.87 -11.05
N THR A 121 12.85 7.94 -11.03
CA THR A 121 13.45 7.44 -9.80
C THR A 121 14.86 8.01 -9.71
N LYS A 122 15.11 8.90 -8.75
CA LYS A 122 16.46 9.10 -8.21
C LYS A 122 16.40 9.06 -6.69
N ASN A 123 16.98 8.01 -6.13
CA ASN A 123 17.58 8.06 -4.81
C ASN A 123 19.07 8.39 -5.00
N THR A 124 19.44 9.64 -4.80
CA THR A 124 20.74 10.06 -4.25
C THR A 124 20.58 11.45 -3.67
N SER A 125 20.94 11.60 -2.41
CA SER A 125 21.09 12.84 -1.66
C SER A 125 21.97 13.86 -2.38
N ALA A 126 21.38 15.00 -2.74
CA ALA A 126 21.95 16.34 -2.84
C ALA A 126 20.76 17.31 -2.69
N GLY A 127 20.95 18.49 -2.10
CA GLY A 127 19.89 19.44 -1.76
C GLY A 127 19.10 20.05 -2.94
N PRO A 128 18.37 21.15 -2.68
CA PRO A 128 16.95 21.37 -2.97
C PRO A 128 16.64 21.71 -4.45
N ASP A 129 15.38 21.52 -4.86
CA ASP A 129 14.76 22.25 -5.98
C ASP A 129 13.38 22.77 -5.53
N GLU A 130 13.17 24.09 -5.65
CA GLU A 130 12.01 24.87 -5.19
C GLU A 130 10.77 24.79 -6.11
N GLU A 131 10.69 23.84 -7.03
CA GLU A 131 9.65 23.87 -8.07
C GLU A 131 9.12 22.47 -8.41
N TYR A 132 8.25 21.94 -7.55
CA TYR A 132 7.44 20.74 -7.86
C TYR A 132 6.05 21.15 -8.35
N GLY A 133 6.01 21.76 -9.54
CA GLY A 133 4.78 22.03 -10.28
C GLY A 133 4.17 20.75 -10.85
N ASN A 134 2.89 20.56 -10.59
CA ASN A 134 1.92 19.63 -11.19
C ASN A 134 2.42 18.80 -12.39
N VAL A 135 2.61 17.49 -12.18
CA VAL A 135 2.50 16.52 -13.28
C VAL A 135 1.01 16.40 -13.60
N VAL A 136 0.56 17.14 -14.62
CA VAL A 136 -0.75 16.94 -15.25
C VAL A 136 -0.75 15.50 -15.79
N ASN A 137 -1.54 14.62 -15.18
CA ASN A 137 -1.81 13.31 -15.77
C ASN A 137 -2.78 13.54 -16.93
N ASP A 138 -2.40 13.18 -18.17
CA ASP A 138 -3.26 13.23 -19.37
C ASP A 138 -4.50 12.29 -19.31
N HIS A 139 -4.77 11.67 -18.16
CA HIS A 139 -5.96 10.86 -17.87
C HIS A 139 -6.45 11.07 -16.44
N ASP A 140 -6.40 12.30 -15.92
CA ASP A 140 -7.19 12.64 -14.75
C ASP A 140 -8.66 12.79 -15.18
N PRO A 141 -9.59 11.92 -14.76
CA PRO A 141 -11.00 12.07 -15.13
C PRO A 141 -11.58 13.41 -14.66
N LEU A 142 -10.93 14.07 -13.70
CA LEU A 142 -11.30 15.40 -13.24
C LEU A 142 -10.63 16.55 -14.02
N SER A 143 -9.63 16.32 -14.88
CA SER A 143 -8.96 17.42 -15.61
C SER A 143 -9.84 18.11 -16.64
N ASN A 144 -10.94 17.47 -17.04
CA ASN A 144 -11.89 18.00 -18.01
C ASN A 144 -13.09 18.68 -17.34
N LEU A 145 -13.17 18.68 -16.01
CA LEU A 145 -14.24 19.33 -15.26
C LEU A 145 -13.90 20.80 -15.03
N THR A 146 -14.90 21.64 -15.13
CA THR A 146 -14.83 23.03 -14.65
C THR A 146 -14.77 23.06 -13.13
N ASP A 147 -14.22 24.14 -12.56
CA ASP A 147 -14.20 24.36 -11.10
C ASP A 147 -15.60 24.25 -10.48
N THR A 148 -16.63 24.69 -11.21
CA THR A 148 -18.03 24.61 -10.79
C THR A 148 -18.52 23.15 -10.72
N GLU A 149 -18.23 22.34 -11.74
CA GLU A 149 -18.62 20.92 -11.75
C GLU A 149 -17.90 20.14 -10.65
N TYR A 150 -16.62 20.40 -10.46
CA TYR A 150 -15.85 19.77 -9.39
C TYR A 150 -16.39 20.15 -8.00
N SER A 151 -16.72 21.43 -7.77
CA SER A 151 -17.33 21.90 -6.52
C SER A 151 -18.71 21.25 -6.25
N GLN A 152 -19.49 20.96 -7.30
CA GLN A 152 -20.74 20.20 -7.19
C GLN A 152 -20.48 18.75 -6.74
N LEU A 153 -19.46 18.10 -7.29
CA LEU A 153 -19.06 16.75 -6.87
C LEU A 153 -18.59 16.70 -5.41
N GLU A 154 -17.79 17.69 -4.98
CA GLU A 154 -17.38 17.82 -3.58
C GLU A 154 -18.58 17.93 -2.65
N THR A 155 -19.51 18.82 -2.99
CA THR A 155 -20.73 19.04 -2.19
C THR A 155 -21.59 17.78 -2.14
N ALA A 156 -21.76 17.08 -3.28
CA ALA A 156 -22.51 15.84 -3.36
C ALA A 156 -21.86 14.73 -2.49
N PHE A 157 -20.54 14.58 -2.56
CA PHE A 157 -19.81 13.58 -1.79
C PHE A 157 -19.88 13.86 -0.28
N LEU A 158 -19.68 15.12 0.14
CA LEU A 158 -19.79 15.52 1.54
C LEU A 158 -21.22 15.34 2.08
N ASN A 159 -22.24 15.58 1.27
CA ASN A 159 -23.62 15.32 1.66
C ASN A 159 -23.91 13.81 1.80
N LYS A 160 -23.34 12.97 0.95
CA LYS A 160 -23.41 11.50 1.05
C LYS A 160 -22.71 10.96 2.30
N LEU A 161 -21.70 11.67 2.80
CA LEU A 161 -20.97 11.31 4.02
C LEU A 161 -21.71 11.63 5.32
N LYS A 162 -22.66 12.57 5.29
CA LYS A 162 -23.43 12.98 6.47
C LYS A 162 -24.26 11.81 6.98
N LEU A 163 -24.19 11.61 8.28
CA LEU A 163 -24.98 10.62 9.01
C LEU A 163 -25.71 11.33 10.14
N THR A 164 -26.93 10.89 10.41
CA THR A 164 -27.68 11.25 11.61
C THR A 164 -27.10 10.56 12.85
N GLU A 165 -27.43 11.04 14.05
CA GLU A 165 -26.96 10.41 15.31
C GLU A 165 -27.29 8.92 15.38
N ASN A 166 -28.51 8.53 14.97
CA ASN A 166 -28.94 7.13 14.94
C ASN A 166 -28.11 6.29 13.95
N GLU A 167 -27.77 6.85 12.79
CA GLU A 167 -26.93 6.17 11.80
C GLU A 167 -25.48 6.04 12.29
N ILE A 168 -24.97 7.04 13.00
CA ILE A 168 -23.65 6.99 13.63
C ILE A 168 -23.63 5.89 14.70
N TRP A 169 -24.65 5.81 15.56
CA TRP A 169 -24.76 4.75 16.58
C TRP A 169 -24.89 3.37 15.94
N SER A 170 -25.69 3.24 14.88
CA SER A 170 -25.81 1.98 14.15
C SER A 170 -24.50 1.58 13.47
N LEU A 171 -23.76 2.54 12.91
CA LEU A 171 -22.46 2.28 12.31
C LEU A 171 -21.43 1.85 13.36
N GLU A 172 -21.37 2.54 14.49
CA GLU A 172 -20.51 2.18 15.62
C GLU A 172 -20.79 0.73 16.05
N ASP A 173 -22.05 0.38 16.30
CA ASP A 173 -22.44 -0.96 16.77
C ASP A 173 -22.06 -2.07 15.79
N ARG A 174 -22.37 -1.88 14.49
CA ARG A 174 -22.04 -2.86 13.43
C ARG A 174 -20.54 -3.01 13.21
N THR A 175 -19.74 -2.03 13.62
CA THR A 175 -18.30 -2.00 13.41
C THR A 175 -17.47 -2.22 14.67
N LYS A 176 -18.07 -2.64 15.80
CA LYS A 176 -17.39 -2.98 17.07
C LYS A 176 -16.27 -4.02 16.96
N ARG A 177 -16.31 -4.88 15.93
CA ARG A 177 -15.22 -5.84 15.64
C ARG A 177 -14.01 -5.21 14.94
N GLN A 178 -14.06 -3.91 14.67
CA GLN A 178 -12.98 -3.07 14.14
C GLN A 178 -12.21 -3.73 12.98
N HIS A 179 -10.93 -4.08 13.19
CA HIS A 179 -10.04 -4.62 12.16
C HIS A 179 -10.54 -5.93 11.52
N GLN A 180 -11.49 -6.63 12.17
CA GLN A 180 -12.13 -7.85 11.67
C GLN A 180 -13.44 -7.58 10.92
N CYS A 181 -13.78 -6.31 10.70
CA CYS A 181 -14.99 -5.87 10.01
C CYS A 181 -14.63 -5.12 8.72
N ASP A 182 -15.08 -5.66 7.58
CA ASP A 182 -14.81 -5.03 6.28
C ASP A 182 -15.49 -3.67 6.14
N GLU A 183 -16.69 -3.51 6.70
CA GLU A 183 -17.39 -2.23 6.73
C GLU A 183 -16.59 -1.17 7.51
N TRP A 184 -15.96 -1.55 8.62
CA TRP A 184 -15.09 -0.65 9.37
C TRP A 184 -13.92 -0.15 8.51
N HIS A 185 -13.30 -1.03 7.72
CA HIS A 185 -12.24 -0.63 6.78
C HIS A 185 -12.76 0.27 5.66
N LEU A 186 -13.94 -0.03 5.10
CA LEU A 186 -14.55 0.76 4.03
C LEU A 186 -14.91 2.17 4.51
N GLU A 187 -15.56 2.30 5.67
CA GLU A 187 -15.97 3.61 6.20
C GLU A 187 -14.77 4.47 6.64
N ARG A 188 -13.68 3.84 7.11
CA ARG A 188 -12.44 4.55 7.44
C ARG A 188 -11.70 5.09 6.23
N LYS A 189 -11.78 4.45 5.06
CA LYS A 189 -11.15 4.97 3.84
C LYS A 189 -11.78 6.28 3.38
N LYS A 190 -13.06 6.47 3.68
CA LYS A 190 -13.81 7.69 3.33
C LYS A 190 -13.56 8.86 4.30
N ARG A 191 -12.83 8.65 5.40
CA ARG A 191 -12.71 9.60 6.52
C ARG A 191 -11.28 9.75 7.03
N LEU A 192 -10.97 10.92 7.55
CA LEU A 192 -9.75 11.19 8.28
C LEU A 192 -9.88 10.63 9.70
N THR A 193 -9.15 9.55 9.98
CA THR A 193 -9.22 8.88 11.28
C THR A 193 -8.18 9.42 12.26
N ALA A 194 -8.52 9.45 13.55
CA ALA A 194 -7.68 9.98 14.63
C ALA A 194 -6.23 9.43 14.62
N SER A 195 -6.04 8.18 14.19
CA SER A 195 -4.72 7.54 14.05
C SER A 195 -3.76 8.27 13.09
N TYR A 196 -4.28 9.10 12.17
CA TYR A 196 -3.47 9.91 11.26
C TYR A 196 -3.20 11.32 11.78
N PHE A 197 -3.93 11.81 12.79
CA PHE A 197 -3.85 13.21 13.22
C PHE A 197 -2.43 13.58 13.66
N GLY A 198 -1.79 12.74 14.47
CA GLY A 198 -0.41 12.99 14.91
C GLY A 198 0.61 13.05 13.76
N LYS A 199 0.36 12.33 12.66
CA LYS A 199 1.19 12.38 11.44
C LYS A 199 0.92 13.66 10.65
N LEU A 200 -0.35 14.01 10.50
CA LEU A 200 -0.77 15.19 9.75
C LEU A 200 -0.35 16.48 10.43
N CYS A 201 -0.41 16.54 11.74
CA CYS A 201 -0.05 17.74 12.50
C CYS A 201 1.46 18.00 12.55
N LYS A 202 2.26 16.98 12.22
CA LYS A 202 3.72 17.06 12.12
C LYS A 202 4.20 17.08 10.65
N LEU A 203 3.28 17.19 9.69
CA LEU A 203 3.62 17.28 8.28
C LEU A 203 4.49 18.51 8.02
N ARG A 204 5.64 18.29 7.40
CA ARG A 204 6.44 19.35 6.82
C ARG A 204 5.89 19.69 5.44
N GLU A 205 6.09 20.93 5.01
CA GLU A 205 5.66 21.37 3.68
C GLU A 205 6.24 20.51 2.55
N SER A 206 7.50 20.08 2.71
CA SER A 206 8.21 19.20 1.78
C SER A 206 7.75 17.74 1.78
N THR A 207 6.93 17.32 2.76
CA THR A 207 6.44 15.94 2.79
C THR A 207 5.29 15.76 1.79
N SER A 208 5.42 14.76 0.92
CA SER A 208 4.38 14.43 -0.06
C SER A 208 3.08 13.99 0.62
N ARG A 209 2.02 14.77 0.40
CA ARG A 209 0.66 14.50 0.88
C ARG A 209 0.03 13.32 0.12
N VAL A 210 0.39 13.16 -1.16
CA VAL A 210 -0.04 12.03 -2.01
C VAL A 210 0.38 10.69 -1.40
N ASN A 211 1.57 10.60 -0.81
CA ASN A 211 2.02 9.37 -0.16
C ASN A 211 1.16 9.00 1.06
N ILE A 212 0.70 9.99 1.81
CA ILE A 212 -0.18 9.77 2.97
C ILE A 212 -1.57 9.34 2.49
N VAL A 213 -2.13 10.00 1.47
CA VAL A 213 -3.40 9.58 0.86
C VAL A 213 -3.31 8.13 0.36
N ASN A 214 -2.23 7.76 -0.32
CA ASN A 214 -2.01 6.39 -0.78
C ASN A 214 -1.90 5.38 0.36
N GLU A 215 -1.25 5.75 1.47
CA GLU A 215 -1.18 4.92 2.67
C GLU A 215 -2.56 4.73 3.33
N MET A 216 -3.40 5.77 3.34
CA MET A 216 -4.77 5.71 3.87
C MET A 216 -5.67 4.80 3.03
N LEU A 217 -5.60 4.91 1.70
CA LEU A 217 -6.52 4.21 0.79
C LEU A 217 -6.04 2.80 0.43
N PHE A 218 -4.73 2.63 0.29
CA PHE A 218 -4.10 1.43 -0.27
C PHE A 218 -3.01 0.83 0.64
N GLY A 219 -2.91 1.29 1.89
CA GLY A 219 -1.97 0.75 2.88
C GLY A 219 -2.07 -0.78 2.98
N THR A 220 -0.93 -1.45 2.89
CA THR A 220 -0.84 -2.93 2.93
C THR A 220 -0.17 -3.44 4.21
N PHE A 221 -0.10 -2.62 5.26
CA PHE A 221 0.55 -3.00 6.50
C PHE A 221 -0.13 -4.22 7.12
N LYS A 222 0.61 -5.33 7.23
CA LYS A 222 0.12 -6.62 7.75
C LYS A 222 0.47 -6.88 9.21
N GLY A 223 0.97 -5.86 9.92
CA GLY A 223 1.48 -6.01 11.28
C GLY A 223 2.97 -6.40 11.34
N ASN A 224 3.58 -6.12 12.49
CA ASN A 224 4.91 -6.56 12.89
C ASN A 224 4.85 -7.27 14.25
N ALA A 225 5.99 -7.69 14.81
CA ALA A 225 6.02 -8.36 16.10
C ALA A 225 5.45 -7.50 17.25
N ALA A 226 5.72 -6.20 17.23
CA ALA A 226 5.22 -5.28 18.24
C ALA A 226 3.70 -5.07 18.14
N THR A 227 3.14 -5.00 16.93
CA THR A 227 1.67 -4.87 16.78
C THR A 227 0.94 -6.15 17.15
N ARG A 228 1.52 -7.33 16.88
CA ARG A 228 0.94 -8.61 17.35
C ARG A 228 0.94 -8.70 18.86
N TYR A 229 2.06 -8.33 19.50
CA TYR A 229 2.14 -8.24 20.95
C TYR A 229 1.06 -7.30 21.50
N GLY A 230 0.88 -6.13 20.87
CA GLY A 230 -0.18 -5.19 21.23
C GLY A 230 -1.57 -5.84 21.22
N ILE A 231 -1.94 -6.44 20.10
CA ILE A 231 -3.25 -7.11 19.90
C ILE A 231 -3.46 -8.23 20.94
N GLU A 232 -2.45 -9.04 21.21
CA GLU A 232 -2.54 -10.16 22.16
C GLU A 232 -2.77 -9.71 23.61
N HIS A 233 -2.25 -8.53 23.99
CA HIS A 233 -2.28 -8.04 25.37
C HIS A 233 -3.36 -6.98 25.64
N GLU A 234 -3.97 -6.43 24.59
CA GLU A 234 -4.98 -5.37 24.69
C GLU A 234 -6.16 -5.79 25.57
N MET A 235 -6.72 -6.97 25.33
CA MET A 235 -7.84 -7.49 26.13
C MET A 235 -7.49 -7.67 27.62
N ILE A 236 -6.26 -8.13 27.90
CA ILE A 236 -5.76 -8.30 29.27
C ILE A 236 -5.64 -6.93 29.95
N ALA A 237 -5.13 -5.93 29.25
CA ALA A 237 -5.01 -4.57 29.77
C ALA A 237 -6.38 -3.92 30.04
N ILE A 238 -7.37 -4.16 29.17
CA ILE A 238 -8.75 -3.72 29.38
C ILE A 238 -9.31 -4.35 30.66
N GLU A 239 -9.22 -5.69 30.80
CA GLU A 239 -9.73 -6.40 31.98
C GLU A 239 -9.09 -5.89 33.29
N GLN A 240 -7.77 -5.69 33.29
CA GLN A 240 -7.06 -5.12 34.44
C GLN A 240 -7.52 -3.69 34.75
N LEU A 241 -7.75 -2.87 33.73
CA LEU A 241 -8.24 -1.51 33.91
C LEU A 241 -9.67 -1.51 34.46
N GLU A 242 -10.57 -2.33 33.91
CA GLU A 242 -11.95 -2.48 34.40
C GLU A 242 -11.98 -2.77 35.91
N ASN A 243 -11.18 -3.74 36.34
CA ASN A 243 -11.08 -4.15 37.74
C ASN A 243 -10.52 -3.01 38.63
N LYS A 244 -9.55 -2.25 38.11
CA LYS A 244 -8.92 -1.15 38.85
C LYS A 244 -9.84 0.06 39.03
N ILE A 245 -10.62 0.40 38.01
CA ILE A 245 -11.56 1.53 38.06
C ILE A 245 -12.96 1.13 38.54
N ASN A 246 -13.21 -0.18 38.70
CA ASN A 246 -14.51 -0.78 39.02
C ASN A 246 -15.64 -0.28 38.10
N LYS A 247 -15.34 -0.19 36.80
CA LYS A 247 -16.30 0.17 35.74
C LYS A 247 -16.08 -0.72 34.54
N LYS A 248 -17.17 -1.01 33.83
CA LYS A 248 -17.11 -1.75 32.57
C LYS A 248 -16.67 -0.87 31.42
N ILE A 249 -15.81 -1.43 30.58
CA ILE A 249 -15.31 -0.89 29.33
C ILE A 249 -16.03 -1.66 28.20
N VAL A 250 -16.84 -0.95 27.43
CA VAL A 250 -17.58 -1.53 26.32
C VAL A 250 -16.74 -1.41 25.04
N PRO A 251 -16.67 -2.44 24.18
CA PRO A 251 -16.01 -2.34 22.88
C PRO A 251 -16.60 -1.21 22.03
N SER A 252 -15.74 -0.50 21.30
CA SER A 252 -16.15 0.58 20.41
C SER A 252 -15.92 0.23 18.94
N GLY A 253 -16.85 0.61 18.08
CA GLY A 253 -16.66 0.63 16.63
C GLY A 253 -16.12 1.96 16.10
N LEU A 254 -16.47 2.28 14.86
CA LEU A 254 -16.17 3.56 14.23
C LEU A 254 -17.20 4.63 14.63
N ILE A 255 -16.73 5.67 15.29
CA ILE A 255 -17.51 6.84 15.67
C ILE A 255 -17.19 7.96 14.69
N VAL A 256 -18.20 8.48 14.01
CA VAL A 256 -18.10 9.59 13.04
C VAL A 256 -18.46 10.89 13.75
N ASP A 257 -17.75 11.98 13.45
CA ASP A 257 -18.11 13.29 13.99
C ASP A 257 -19.38 13.81 13.31
N LEU A 258 -20.36 14.23 14.11
CA LEU A 258 -21.66 14.68 13.64
C LEU A 258 -21.58 15.98 12.81
N ASN A 259 -20.70 16.90 13.20
CA ASN A 259 -20.56 18.21 12.57
C ASN A 259 -19.58 18.19 11.40
N GLN A 260 -18.59 17.30 11.48
CA GLN A 260 -17.55 17.10 10.48
C GLN A 260 -17.53 15.62 10.05
N PRO A 261 -18.46 15.17 9.20
CA PRO A 261 -18.63 13.74 8.85
C PRO A 261 -17.42 13.08 8.19
N PHE A 262 -16.45 13.89 7.76
CA PHE A 262 -15.17 13.45 7.24
C PHE A 262 -14.17 13.06 8.34
N LEU A 263 -14.45 13.32 9.62
CA LEU A 263 -13.65 12.90 10.76
C LEU A 263 -14.26 11.66 11.42
N ALA A 264 -13.40 10.75 11.89
CA ALA A 264 -13.83 9.61 12.67
C ALA A 264 -12.74 9.10 13.64
N ALA A 265 -13.16 8.35 14.65
CA ALA A 265 -12.28 7.67 15.58
C ALA A 265 -12.81 6.26 15.92
N SER A 266 -11.92 5.39 16.36
CA SER A 266 -12.29 4.08 16.92
C SER A 266 -11.45 3.89 18.17
N PRO A 267 -11.92 4.35 19.34
CA PRO A 267 -11.23 4.11 20.59
C PRO A 267 -11.22 2.61 20.91
N ASP A 268 -10.32 2.19 21.80
CA ASP A 268 -10.23 0.78 22.22
C ASP A 268 -11.41 0.38 23.12
N GLY A 269 -12.04 1.35 23.79
CA GLY A 269 -13.32 1.13 24.48
C GLY A 269 -13.97 2.39 25.03
N LEU A 270 -15.20 2.24 25.51
CA LEU A 270 -16.04 3.30 26.08
C LEU A 270 -16.37 2.99 27.55
N ILE A 271 -16.38 4.03 28.39
CA ILE A 271 -16.69 3.93 29.82
C ILE A 271 -17.86 4.87 30.11
N GLY A 272 -19.01 4.30 30.48
CA GLY A 272 -20.21 5.10 30.77
C GLY A 272 -20.64 5.92 29.54
N SER A 273 -20.97 7.20 29.76
CA SER A 273 -21.50 8.09 28.72
C SER A 273 -20.54 9.21 28.29
N ASP A 274 -19.40 9.38 28.97
CA ASP A 274 -18.56 10.58 28.83
C ASP A 274 -17.05 10.28 28.70
N SER A 275 -16.67 9.01 28.74
CA SER A 275 -15.27 8.61 28.84
C SER A 275 -14.95 7.51 27.82
N LEU A 276 -13.74 7.56 27.27
CA LEU A 276 -13.20 6.54 26.38
C LEU A 276 -11.83 6.09 26.88
N VAL A 277 -11.37 4.95 26.38
CA VAL A 277 -10.03 4.42 26.65
C VAL A 277 -9.29 4.15 25.35
N GLU A 278 -8.02 4.51 25.35
CA GLU A 278 -7.02 4.14 24.35
C GLU A 278 -5.92 3.38 25.11
N ILE A 279 -5.73 2.12 24.75
CA ILE A 279 -4.76 1.20 25.34
C ILE A 279 -3.50 1.16 24.48
N LYS A 280 -2.36 1.05 25.15
CA LYS A 280 -1.06 0.84 24.51
C LYS A 280 -0.30 -0.23 25.27
N CYS A 281 0.07 -1.30 24.57
CA CYS A 281 0.86 -2.40 25.09
C CYS A 281 2.22 -2.46 24.36
N PRO A 282 3.21 -1.63 24.74
CA PRO A 282 4.50 -1.60 24.07
C PRO A 282 5.32 -2.85 24.38
N ALA A 283 5.68 -3.62 23.35
CA ALA A 283 6.53 -4.82 23.49
C ALA A 283 7.91 -4.53 24.11
N SER A 284 8.39 -3.28 24.02
CA SER A 284 9.63 -2.83 24.64
C SER A 284 9.56 -2.71 26.16
N ALA A 285 8.35 -2.71 26.74
CA ALA A 285 8.11 -2.59 28.17
C ALA A 285 7.66 -3.91 28.82
N LYS A 286 7.69 -5.02 28.08
CA LYS A 286 7.15 -6.31 28.53
C LYS A 286 7.76 -6.84 29.83
N ASP A 287 9.04 -6.53 30.07
CA ASP A 287 9.80 -6.99 31.23
C ASP A 287 9.97 -5.87 32.28
N MET A 288 9.27 -4.75 32.12
CA MET A 288 9.35 -3.61 33.04
C MET A 288 8.30 -3.71 34.13
N THR A 289 8.66 -3.26 35.32
CA THR A 289 7.68 -2.94 36.35
C THR A 289 6.86 -1.70 35.94
N PRO A 290 5.65 -1.50 36.50
CA PRO A 290 4.88 -0.28 36.26
C PRO A 290 5.65 1.00 36.59
N GLU A 291 6.48 0.99 37.64
CA GLU A 291 7.30 2.14 38.03
C GLU A 291 8.39 2.46 37.00
N GLU A 292 9.12 1.45 36.53
CA GLU A 292 10.08 1.60 35.43
C GLU A 292 9.41 2.06 34.13
N GLY A 293 8.21 1.54 33.85
CA GLY A 293 7.39 1.95 32.72
C GLY A 293 7.02 3.43 32.80
N ILE A 294 6.49 3.90 33.94
CA ILE A 294 6.12 5.32 34.12
C ILE A 294 7.34 6.25 34.01
N ASN A 295 8.49 5.84 34.58
CA ASN A 295 9.71 6.63 34.47
C ASN A 295 10.25 6.68 33.04
N ARG A 296 10.02 5.64 32.24
CA ARG A 296 10.43 5.56 30.84
C ARG A 296 9.46 6.26 29.88
N PHE A 297 8.17 6.14 30.12
CA PHE A 297 7.09 6.68 29.30
C PHE A 297 6.43 7.81 30.08
N LEU A 298 6.79 9.06 29.74
CA LEU A 298 6.26 10.28 30.34
C LEU A 298 4.77 10.16 30.65
N PHE A 299 4.41 10.28 31.94
CA PHE A 299 3.02 10.39 32.36
C PHE A 299 2.63 11.87 32.40
N GLU A 300 1.73 12.26 31.50
CA GLU A 300 1.22 13.63 31.43
C GLU A 300 -0.31 13.64 31.48
N LYS A 301 -0.86 14.48 32.36
CA LYS A 301 -2.30 14.75 32.38
C LYS A 301 -2.58 15.93 31.46
N ILE A 302 -3.01 15.62 30.23
CA ILE A 302 -3.41 16.62 29.25
C ILE A 302 -4.87 17.01 29.51
N LYS A 303 -5.15 18.31 29.59
CA LYS A 303 -6.53 18.83 29.66
C LYS A 303 -7.04 19.08 28.24
N ARG A 304 -8.37 19.01 28.05
CA ARG A 304 -9.00 19.45 26.81
C ARG A 304 -8.57 20.90 26.51
N ASP A 305 -8.10 21.12 25.29
CA ASP A 305 -7.63 22.41 24.82
C ASP A 305 -8.25 22.70 23.45
N ASP A 306 -9.37 23.42 23.49
CA ASP A 306 -10.10 23.81 22.29
C ASP A 306 -9.32 24.88 21.48
N SER A 307 -8.45 25.68 22.11
CA SER A 307 -7.60 26.65 21.41
C SER A 307 -6.58 25.91 20.57
N PHE A 308 -5.88 24.92 21.15
CA PHE A 308 -4.95 24.09 20.41
C PHE A 308 -5.62 23.39 19.22
N TRP A 309 -6.83 22.85 19.42
CA TRP A 309 -7.59 22.25 18.34
C TRP A 309 -7.84 23.25 17.20
N ASN A 310 -8.41 24.41 17.52
CA ASN A 310 -8.77 25.41 16.50
C ASN A 310 -7.53 25.99 15.80
N ASP A 311 -6.46 26.26 16.56
CA ASP A 311 -5.29 26.98 16.07
C ASP A 311 -4.29 26.06 15.33
N LYS A 312 -4.21 24.78 15.70
CA LYS A 312 -3.18 23.85 15.22
C LYS A 312 -3.70 22.62 14.49
N MET A 313 -4.93 22.18 14.77
CA MET A 313 -5.44 20.92 14.24
C MET A 313 -6.47 21.15 13.14
N ALA A 314 -7.53 21.90 13.44
CA ALA A 314 -8.76 21.98 12.64
C ALA A 314 -8.48 22.39 11.19
N THR A 315 -7.77 23.50 10.99
CA THR A 315 -7.42 24.00 9.64
C THR A 315 -6.58 22.98 8.89
N GLN A 316 -5.53 22.44 9.51
CA GLN A 316 -4.61 21.53 8.82
C GLN A 316 -5.28 20.22 8.41
N LEU A 317 -6.13 19.64 9.28
CA LEU A 317 -6.88 18.43 8.99
C LEU A 317 -7.94 18.68 7.91
N THR A 318 -8.65 19.81 7.98
CA THR A 318 -9.67 20.19 6.99
C THR A 318 -9.04 20.43 5.62
N THR A 319 -7.98 21.24 5.55
CA THR A 319 -7.23 21.49 4.31
C THR A 319 -6.68 20.18 3.74
N PHE A 320 -6.09 19.31 4.57
CA PHE A 320 -5.61 18.02 4.08
C PHE A 320 -6.74 17.16 3.49
N TYR A 321 -7.88 17.11 4.17
CA TYR A 321 -9.02 16.33 3.69
C TYR A 321 -9.56 16.89 2.37
N MET A 322 -9.92 18.17 2.33
CA MET A 322 -10.55 18.80 1.16
C MET A 322 -9.60 18.82 -0.04
N ASP A 323 -8.35 19.24 0.15
CA ASP A 323 -7.46 19.51 -0.97
C ASP A 323 -6.77 18.25 -1.52
N PHE A 324 -6.74 17.15 -0.76
CA PHE A 324 -5.98 15.94 -1.12
C PHE A 324 -6.81 14.66 -1.05
N LEU A 325 -7.39 14.34 0.11
CA LEU A 325 -8.09 13.07 0.26
C LEU A 325 -9.41 13.04 -0.52
N LEU A 326 -10.23 14.10 -0.42
CA LEU A 326 -11.51 14.23 -1.10
C LEU A 326 -11.35 14.18 -2.62
N LYS A 327 -10.35 14.89 -3.16
CA LYS A 327 -9.99 14.81 -4.59
C LYS A 327 -9.76 13.38 -5.05
N GLN A 328 -9.01 12.59 -4.27
CA GLN A 328 -8.75 11.20 -4.63
C GLN A 328 -9.99 10.32 -4.49
N LEU A 329 -10.81 10.54 -3.46
CA LEU A 329 -12.06 9.80 -3.26
C LEU A 329 -13.06 10.05 -4.39
N ILE A 330 -13.19 11.30 -4.85
CA ILE A 330 -14.05 11.64 -5.99
C ILE A 330 -13.51 10.98 -7.28
N LYS A 331 -12.19 10.98 -7.50
CA LYS A 331 -11.56 10.28 -8.64
C LYS A 331 -11.83 8.79 -8.64
N ASP A 332 -11.87 8.16 -7.48
CA ASP A 332 -12.10 6.71 -7.38
C ASP A 332 -13.59 6.33 -7.59
N GLU A 333 -14.53 7.28 -7.43
CA GLU A 333 -15.96 7.08 -7.75
C GLU A 333 -16.31 7.36 -9.23
N TYR A 334 -15.44 8.05 -9.98
CA TYR A 334 -15.68 8.55 -11.35
C TYR A 334 -14.96 7.73 -12.43
#